data_AF-A0A3B0Q9Z4-F1
#
_entry.id   AF-A0A3B0Q9Z4-F1
#
_cell.length_a   1.000
_cell.length_b   1.000
_cell.length_c   1.000
_cell.angle_alpha   90.00
_cell.angle_beta   90.00
_cell.angle_gamma   90.00
#
_symmetry.space_group_name_H-M   'P 1'
#
loop_
_entity.id
_entity.type
_entity.pdbx_description
1 polymer ?
#
loop_
_entity_poly.entity_id
_entity_poly.type
_entity_poly.pdbx_seq_one_letter_code
_entity_poly.pdbx_strand_id
1 'polypeptide(L)'
;MLGVDKNLYKSASIDGCGEVKQFFTITLPSIRGTINFLITLGIIGGLKVFPLALFNNKPENAFAYGGGTLMLYVYLVTKNGNFALAGASAISLFIIGVSYSSVIRGGFFMVQLTLNNLGERNVW
;
A
#
# COMPACT_ATOMS: atom_id res chain seq x y z
N MET A 1 -13.08 -17.27 -0.05
CA MET A 1 -12.27 -17.21 -1.28
C MET A 1 -13.16 -17.42 -2.52
N LEU A 2 -14.10 -16.49 -2.79
CA LEU A 2 -15.10 -16.61 -3.87
C LEU A 2 -14.64 -16.01 -5.22
N GLY A 3 -13.44 -15.42 -5.28
CA GLY A 3 -12.97 -14.66 -6.44
C GLY A 3 -12.00 -15.39 -7.37
N VAL A 4 -11.67 -16.65 -7.10
CA VAL A 4 -10.73 -17.44 -7.91
C VAL A 4 -11.43 -18.69 -8.42
N ASP A 5 -11.31 -18.98 -9.72
CA ASP A 5 -11.94 -20.14 -10.34
C ASP A 5 -11.37 -21.45 -9.77
N LYS A 6 -12.24 -22.27 -9.19
CA LYS A 6 -11.88 -23.56 -8.61
C LYS A 6 -11.43 -24.57 -9.66
N ASN A 7 -11.83 -24.41 -10.92
CA ASN A 7 -11.40 -25.28 -12.01
C ASN A 7 -9.90 -25.14 -12.28
N LEU A 8 -9.33 -23.94 -12.11
CA LEU A 8 -7.88 -23.73 -12.25
C LEU A 8 -7.08 -24.53 -11.24
N TYR A 9 -7.55 -24.64 -9.99
CA TYR A 9 -6.90 -25.49 -8.98
C TYR A 9 -7.05 -26.97 -9.28
N LYS A 10 -8.22 -27.41 -9.77
CA LYS A 10 -8.42 -28.81 -10.16
C LYS A 10 -7.48 -29.23 -11.29
N SER A 11 -7.36 -28.41 -12.33
CA SER A 11 -6.42 -28.67 -13.43
C SER A 11 -4.98 -28.67 -12.94
N ALA A 12 -4.59 -27.69 -12.11
CA ALA A 12 -3.24 -27.65 -11.56
C ALA A 12 -2.89 -28.84 -10.66
N SER A 13 -3.86 -29.37 -9.91
CA SER A 13 -3.66 -30.60 -9.12
C SER A 13 -3.52 -31.85 -9.98
N ILE A 14 -4.20 -31.91 -11.13
CA ILE A 14 -4.02 -32.99 -12.12
C ILE A 14 -2.61 -32.92 -12.73
N ASP A 15 -2.10 -31.70 -12.99
CA ASP A 15 -0.74 -31.46 -13.50
C ASP A 15 0.36 -31.63 -12.42
N GLY A 16 0.03 -32.13 -11.22
CA GLY A 16 0.99 -32.37 -10.14
C GLY A 16 1.57 -31.09 -9.50
N CYS A 17 0.91 -29.96 -9.68
CA CYS A 17 1.35 -28.67 -9.16
C CYS A 17 1.09 -28.59 -7.64
N GLY A 18 2.13 -28.48 -6.82
CA GLY A 18 2.00 -28.37 -5.35
C GLY A 18 1.33 -27.08 -4.88
N GLU A 19 0.78 -27.08 -3.66
CA GLU A 19 -0.04 -25.98 -3.11
C GLU A 19 0.65 -24.59 -3.14
N VAL A 20 1.96 -24.55 -2.88
CA VAL A 20 2.74 -23.30 -2.93
C VAL A 20 2.78 -22.73 -4.34
N LYS A 21 3.00 -23.58 -5.36
CA LYS A 21 3.02 -23.15 -6.76
C LYS A 21 1.62 -22.72 -7.22
N GLN A 22 0.57 -23.42 -6.79
CA GLN A 22 -0.83 -23.00 -7.02
C GLN A 22 -1.13 -21.62 -6.39
N PHE A 23 -0.58 -21.30 -5.22
CA PHE A 23 -0.78 -20.00 -4.60
C PHE A 23 -0.20 -18.85 -5.45
N PHE A 24 1.07 -18.94 -5.83
CA PHE A 24 1.76 -17.88 -6.57
C PHE A 24 1.34 -17.77 -8.05
N THR A 25 0.91 -18.86 -8.67
CA THR A 25 0.53 -18.88 -10.10
C THR A 25 -0.97 -18.65 -10.33
N ILE A 26 -1.84 -19.08 -9.41
CA ILE A 26 -3.29 -18.98 -9.59
C ILE A 26 -3.88 -17.92 -8.64
N THR A 27 -3.69 -18.09 -7.33
CA THR A 27 -4.35 -17.24 -6.33
C THR A 27 -3.91 -15.79 -6.44
N LEU A 28 -2.60 -15.57 -6.36
CA LEU A 28 -2.01 -14.24 -6.23
C LEU A 28 -2.27 -13.36 -7.47
N PRO A 29 -2.16 -13.87 -8.72
CA PRO A 29 -2.50 -13.10 -9.91
C PRO A 29 -4.00 -12.83 -10.05
N SER A 30 -4.86 -13.79 -9.66
CA SER A 30 -6.32 -13.62 -9.75
C SER A 30 -6.86 -12.50 -8.86
N ILE A 31 -6.26 -12.24 -7.69
CA ILE A 31 -6.69 -11.18 -6.77
C ILE A 31 -5.85 -9.90 -6.85
N ARG A 32 -4.99 -9.74 -7.87
CA ARG A 32 -4.07 -8.59 -8.03
C ARG A 32 -4.77 -7.23 -7.93
N GLY A 33 -6.00 -7.11 -8.46
CA GLY A 33 -6.77 -5.87 -8.43
C GLY A 33 -7.15 -5.48 -7.00
N THR A 34 -7.65 -6.45 -6.23
CA THR A 34 -8.01 -6.25 -4.82
C THR A 34 -6.77 -5.93 -3.98
N ILE A 35 -5.64 -6.62 -4.19
CA ILE A 35 -4.39 -6.32 -3.48
C ILE A 35 -3.93 -4.89 -3.74
N ASN A 36 -3.90 -4.46 -5.00
CA ASN A 36 -3.51 -3.08 -5.35
C ASN A 36 -4.39 -2.04 -4.69
N PHE A 37 -5.71 -2.28 -4.64
CA PHE A 37 -6.65 -1.41 -3.97
C PHE A 37 -6.37 -1.33 -2.45
N LEU A 38 -6.23 -2.48 -1.79
CA LEU A 38 -5.97 -2.55 -0.34
C LEU A 38 -4.64 -1.91 0.04
N ILE A 39 -3.58 -2.13 -0.75
CA ILE A 39 -2.28 -1.48 -0.56
C ILE A 39 -2.44 0.04 -0.65
N THR A 40 -3.12 0.53 -1.68
CA THR A 40 -3.33 1.98 -1.86
C THR A 40 -4.11 2.59 -0.69
N LEU A 41 -5.16 1.89 -0.24
CA LEU A 41 -5.96 2.33 0.90
C LEU A 41 -5.14 2.35 2.20
N GLY A 42 -4.32 1.31 2.43
CA GLY A 42 -3.41 1.24 3.58
C GLY A 42 -2.38 2.38 3.58
N ILE A 43 -1.80 2.70 2.42
CA ILE A 43 -0.86 3.83 2.26
C ILE A 43 -1.55 5.14 2.60
N ILE A 44 -2.74 5.39 2.04
CA ILE A 44 -3.51 6.61 2.33
C ILE A 44 -3.83 6.70 3.83
N GLY A 45 -4.22 5.59 4.45
CA GLY A 45 -4.48 5.52 5.88
C GLY A 45 -3.26 5.86 6.73
N GLY A 46 -2.10 5.26 6.40
CA GLY A 46 -0.84 5.51 7.11
C GLY A 46 -0.34 6.95 6.98
N LEU A 47 -0.43 7.55 5.79
CA LEU A 47 0.00 8.93 5.56
C LEU A 47 -0.88 9.96 6.27
N LYS A 48 -2.16 9.65 6.49
CA LYS A 48 -3.13 10.52 7.16
C LYS A 48 -3.21 10.30 8.67
N VAL A 49 -2.29 9.54 9.26
CA VAL A 49 -2.29 9.30 10.71
C VAL A 49 -2.17 10.63 11.46
N PHE A 50 -3.10 10.82 12.40
CA PHE A 50 -3.25 12.05 13.17
C PHE A 50 -3.27 11.74 14.67
N PRO A 51 -2.10 11.56 15.31
CA PRO A 51 -2.01 11.00 16.65
C PRO A 51 -2.25 12.04 17.76
N LEU A 52 -2.86 13.18 17.45
CA LEU A 52 -2.99 14.33 18.35
C LEU A 52 -3.65 13.98 19.70
N ALA A 53 -4.63 13.07 19.68
CA ALA A 53 -5.32 12.60 20.88
C ALA A 53 -4.38 11.88 21.86
N LEU A 54 -3.33 11.22 21.38
CA LEU A 54 -2.36 10.50 22.22
C LEU A 54 -1.42 11.45 22.97
N PHE A 55 -1.33 12.71 22.56
CA PHE A 55 -0.39 13.70 23.08
C PHE A 55 -1.09 14.88 23.76
N ASN A 56 -2.18 14.60 24.49
CA ASN A 56 -2.97 15.60 25.23
C ASN A 56 -3.49 16.75 24.34
N ASN A 57 -3.78 16.46 23.07
CA ASN A 57 -4.19 17.45 22.07
C ASN A 57 -3.17 18.60 21.86
N LYS A 58 -1.90 18.37 22.21
CA LYS A 58 -0.81 19.31 22.02
C LYS A 58 0.11 18.80 20.91
N PRO A 59 0.17 19.49 19.75
CA PRO A 59 1.02 19.05 18.65
C PRO A 59 2.51 19.10 19.03
N GLU A 60 2.94 20.05 19.86
CA GLU A 60 4.31 20.16 20.39
C GLU A 60 4.75 18.88 21.12
N ASN A 61 3.87 18.33 21.96
CA ASN A 61 4.14 17.07 22.67
C ASN A 61 4.29 15.90 21.69
N ALA A 62 3.47 15.84 20.65
CA ALA A 62 3.59 14.79 19.64
C ALA A 62 4.96 14.86 18.95
N PHE A 63 5.45 16.05 18.59
CA PHE A 63 6.80 16.18 18.01
C PHE A 63 7.91 15.85 19.01
N ALA A 64 7.77 16.26 20.28
CA ALA A 64 8.76 15.99 21.32
C ALA A 64 8.89 14.50 21.67
N TYR A 65 7.79 13.74 21.61
CA TYR A 65 7.73 12.33 22.00
C TYR A 65 7.65 11.37 20.80
N GLY A 66 8.10 11.79 19.62
CA GLY A 66 8.24 10.91 18.44
C GLY A 66 6.93 10.57 17.70
N GLY A 67 5.82 11.23 18.02
CA GLY A 67 4.54 11.14 17.32
C GLY A 67 4.32 12.20 16.24
N GLY A 68 5.37 12.91 15.81
CA GLY A 68 5.27 13.91 14.76
C GLY A 68 4.96 13.29 13.40
N THR A 69 3.80 13.63 12.82
CA THR A 69 3.44 13.23 11.44
C THR A 69 3.41 14.44 10.51
N LEU A 70 3.60 14.22 9.20
CA LEU A 70 3.47 15.29 8.20
C LEU A 70 2.09 15.96 8.25
N MET A 71 1.04 15.17 8.47
CA MET A 71 -0.33 15.69 8.62
C MET A 71 -0.45 16.58 9.87
N LEU A 72 0.19 16.20 10.97
CA LEU A 72 0.22 16.99 12.19
C LEU A 72 1.02 18.30 12.02
N TYR A 73 2.07 18.28 11.21
CA TYR A 73 2.83 19.48 10.85
C TYR A 73 1.98 20.49 10.08
N VAL A 74 1.24 20.02 9.07
CA VAL A 74 0.28 20.86 8.33
C VAL A 74 -0.73 21.49 9.29
N TYR A 75 -1.27 20.72 10.23
CA TYR A 75 -2.18 21.22 11.25
C TYR A 75 -1.56 22.30 12.15
N LEU A 76 -0.33 22.09 12.64
CA LEU A 76 0.37 23.06 13.49
C LEU A 76 0.57 24.40 12.78
N VAL A 77 1.04 24.36 11.53
CA VAL A 77 1.30 25.56 10.73
C VAL A 77 0.00 26.29 10.39
N THR A 78 -1.08 25.54 10.15
CA THR A 78 -2.43 26.09 9.92
C THR A 78 -2.93 26.80 11.18
N LYS A 79 -2.74 26.20 12.36
CA LYS A 79 -3.12 26.79 13.65
C LYS A 79 -2.36 28.08 13.95
N ASN A 80 -1.12 28.19 13.50
CA ASN A 80 -0.29 29.39 13.63
C ASN A 80 -0.66 30.52 12.65
N GLY A 81 -1.67 30.32 11.79
CA GLY A 81 -2.15 31.32 10.83
C GLY A 81 -1.33 31.44 9.55
N ASN A 82 -0.29 30.61 9.35
CA ASN A 82 0.52 30.64 8.14
C ASN A 82 -0.04 29.70 7.07
N PHE A 83 -1.10 30.15 6.38
CA PHE A 83 -1.77 29.34 5.36
C PHE A 83 -0.91 29.03 4.14
N ALA A 84 0.03 29.92 3.78
CA ALA A 84 0.94 29.70 2.66
C ALA A 84 1.86 28.50 2.92
N LEU A 85 2.47 28.45 4.10
CA LEU A 85 3.34 27.34 4.51
C LEU A 85 2.53 26.05 4.71
N ALA A 86 1.31 26.14 5.26
CA ALA A 86 0.42 25.00 5.40
C ALA A 86 0.06 24.40 4.03
N GLY A 87 -0.27 25.24 3.04
CA GLY A 87 -0.55 24.83 1.67
C GLY A 87 0.65 24.15 1.01
N ALA A 88 1.83 24.75 1.10
CA ALA A 88 3.06 24.15 0.58
C ALA A 88 3.34 22.77 1.22
N SER A 89 3.19 22.66 2.54
CA SER A 89 3.40 21.41 3.27
C SER A 89 2.38 20.32 2.91
N ALA A 90 1.12 20.70 2.67
CA ALA A 90 0.08 19.77 2.23
C ALA A 90 0.36 19.24 0.81
N ILE A 91 0.85 20.10 -0.09
CA ILE A 91 1.27 19.69 -1.44
C ILE A 91 2.47 18.75 -1.35
N SER A 92 3.47 19.03 -0.51
CA SER A 92 4.60 18.14 -0.27
C SER A 92 4.15 16.76 0.23
N LEU A 93 3.22 16.71 1.19
CA LEU A 93 2.63 15.45 1.68
C LEU A 93 1.96 14.68 0.53
N PHE A 94 1.19 15.37 -0.32
CA PHE A 94 0.55 14.75 -1.47
C PHE A 94 1.56 14.15 -2.45
N ILE A 95 2.62 14.87 -2.80
CA ILE A 95 3.69 14.38 -3.69
C ILE A 95 4.40 13.16 -3.09
N ILE A 96 4.72 13.19 -1.79
CA ILE A 96 5.30 12.04 -1.08
C ILE A 96 4.34 10.85 -1.13
N GLY A 97 3.05 11.08 -0.92
CA GLY A 97 2.05 10.01 -0.96
C GLY A 97 1.89 9.38 -2.34
N VAL A 98 1.85 10.20 -3.39
CA VAL A 98 1.74 9.73 -4.79
C VAL A 98 3.00 9.01 -5.24
N SER A 99 4.19 9.52 -4.90
CA SER A 99 5.46 8.87 -5.23
C SER A 99 5.58 7.52 -4.53
N TYR A 100 5.31 7.46 -3.23
CA TYR A 100 5.34 6.22 -2.47
C TYR A 100 4.32 5.19 -2.98
N SER A 101 3.08 5.62 -3.25
CA SER A 101 2.04 4.77 -3.83
C SER A 101 2.43 4.22 -5.21
N SER A 102 3.01 5.07 -6.06
CA SER A 102 3.48 4.67 -7.39
C SER A 102 4.62 3.65 -7.33
N VAL A 103 5.58 3.84 -6.42
CA VAL A 103 6.72 2.92 -6.22
C VAL A 103 6.23 1.54 -5.77
N ILE A 104 5.34 1.48 -4.77
CA ILE A 104 4.84 0.19 -4.28
C ILE A 104 3.99 -0.51 -5.33
N ARG A 105 3.08 0.22 -5.99
CA ARG A 105 2.23 -0.38 -7.04
C ARG A 105 3.06 -0.86 -8.22
N GLY A 106 4.07 -0.10 -8.63
CA GLY A 106 5.02 -0.48 -9.67
C GLY A 106 5.84 -1.71 -9.30
N GLY A 107 6.38 -1.76 -8.07
CA GLY A 107 7.11 -2.93 -7.56
C GLY A 107 6.25 -4.19 -7.50
N PHE A 108 5.02 -4.07 -7.00
CA PHE A 108 4.07 -5.19 -6.96
C PHE A 108 3.75 -5.70 -8.38
N PHE A 109 3.55 -4.80 -9.35
CA PHE A 109 3.33 -5.16 -10.73
C PHE A 109 4.54 -5.91 -11.35
N MET A 110 5.76 -5.44 -11.09
CA MET A 110 6.98 -6.14 -11.52
C MET A 110 7.07 -7.56 -10.95
N VAL A 111 6.83 -7.73 -9.65
CA VAL A 111 6.86 -9.06 -9.00
C VAL A 111 5.85 -10.00 -9.66
N GLN A 112 4.63 -9.53 -9.94
CA GLN A 112 3.62 -10.33 -10.65
C GLN A 112 4.08 -10.74 -12.05
N LEU A 113 4.72 -9.85 -12.79
CA LEU A 113 5.19 -10.11 -14.15
C LEU A 113 6.33 -11.14 -14.16
N THR A 114 7.24 -11.06 -13.20
CA THR A 114 8.30 -12.06 -13.01
C THR A 114 7.71 -13.42 -12.64
N LEU A 115 6.74 -13.47 -11.72
CA LEU A 115 6.07 -14.72 -11.34
C LEU A 115 5.34 -15.38 -12.52
N ASN A 116 4.71 -14.58 -13.39
CA ASN A 116 4.06 -15.10 -14.58
C ASN A 116 5.07 -15.68 -15.59
N ASN A 117 6.15 -14.95 -15.88
CA ASN A 117 7.22 -15.42 -16.78
C ASN A 117 7.91 -16.70 -16.26
N LEU A 118 8.12 -16.82 -14.95
CA LEU A 118 8.67 -18.05 -14.36
C LEU A 118 7.67 -19.22 -14.40
N GLY A 119 6.37 -18.93 -14.28
CA GLY A 119 5.30 -19.91 -14.50
C GLY A 119 5.35 -20.49 -15.90
N GLU A 120 5.41 -19.63 -16.92
CA GLU A 120 5.49 -20.01 -18.34
C GLU A 120 6.76 -20.78 -18.70
N ARG A 121 7.90 -20.47 -18.07
CA ARG A 121 9.17 -21.19 -18.33
C ARG A 121 9.17 -22.64 -17.81
N ASN A 122 8.27 -22.99 -16.89
CA ASN A 122 8.17 -24.33 -16.29
C ASN A 122 7.15 -25.23 -17.01
N VAL A 123 6.62 -24.81 -18.16
CA VAL A 123 5.61 -25.54 -18.96
C VAL A 123 6.23 -26.24 -20.19
N TRP A 124 7.57 -26.24 -20.32
CA TRP A 124 8.31 -26.95 -21.36
C TRP A 124 9.29 -27.94 -20.73
#